data_AF-A0A7W0K839-F1
#
_entry.id   AF-A0A7W0K839-F1
#
_cell.length_a   1.000
_cell.length_b   1.000
_cell.length_c   1.000
_cell.angle_alpha   90.00
_cell.angle_beta   90.00
_cell.angle_gamma   90.00
#
_symmetry.space_group_name_H-M   'P 1'
#
loop_
_entity.id
_entity.type
_entity.pdbx_description
1 polymer ?
#
loop_
_entity_poly.entity_id
_entity_poly.type
_entity_poly.pdbx_seq_one_letter_code
_entity_poly.pdbx_strand_id
1 'polypeptide(L)' 'MPTFANFSTTEGDFKVRLFDDKAPKTVANFMDLAEGTKEWTDPKTRNKVTRPFYD' A
#
# COMPACT_ATOMS: atom_id res chain seq x y z
N MET A 1 4.52 17.87 -1.29
CA MET A 1 3.07 17.98 -1.05
C MET A 1 2.67 16.81 -0.17
N PRO A 2 1.74 16.96 0.78
CA PRO A 2 1.32 15.85 1.63
C PRO A 2 0.71 14.72 0.79
N THR A 3 1.16 13.50 1.05
CA THR A 3 0.67 12.29 0.37
C THR A 3 -0.55 11.73 1.11
N PHE A 4 -1.59 11.37 0.38
CA PHE A 4 -2.83 10.81 0.94
C PHE A 4 -3.15 9.47 0.30
N ALA A 5 -3.73 8.56 1.10
CA ALA A 5 -4.29 7.30 0.63
C ALA A 5 -5.80 7.26 0.89
N ASN A 6 -6.55 6.73 -0.07
CA ASN A 6 -7.98 6.50 0.04
C ASN A 6 -8.21 5.02 0.37
N PHE A 7 -9.03 4.75 1.36
CA PHE A 7 -9.42 3.41 1.77
C PHE A 7 -10.90 3.25 1.50
N SER A 8 -11.26 2.22 0.73
CA SER A 8 -12.64 1.82 0.49
C SER A 8 -12.95 0.57 1.29
N THR A 9 -13.96 0.67 2.15
CA THR A 9 -14.39 -0.43 3.02
C THR A 9 -15.90 -0.63 2.89
N THR A 10 -16.40 -1.74 3.40
CA THR A 10 -17.85 -2.00 3.45
C THR A 10 -18.61 -1.00 4.34
N GLU A 11 -17.92 -0.31 5.25
CA GLU A 11 -18.49 0.71 6.13
C GLU A 11 -18.38 2.14 5.56
N GLY A 12 -17.72 2.28 4.40
CA GLY A 12 -17.54 3.55 3.69
C GLY A 12 -16.09 3.85 3.34
N ASP A 13 -15.92 5.00 2.69
CA ASP A 13 -14.62 5.50 2.25
C ASP A 13 -14.02 6.48 3.26
N PHE A 14 -12.71 6.39 3.49
CA PHE A 14 -11.98 7.39 4.27
C PHE A 14 -10.61 7.68 3.67
N LYS A 15 -10.08 8.85 4.02
CA LYS A 15 -8.76 9.31 3.58
C LYS A 15 -7.82 9.44 4.76
N VAL A 16 -6.57 9.01 4.58
CA VAL A 16 -5.52 9.19 5.57
C VAL A 16 -4.35 9.95 4.97
N ARG A 17 -3.70 10.77 5.81
CA ARG A 17 -2.45 11.43 5.46
C ARG A 17 -1.28 10.50 5.80
N LEU A 18 -0.38 10.30 4.85
CA LEU A 18 0.87 9.58 5.07
C LEU A 18 1.95 10.57 5.53
N PHE A 19 2.77 10.16 6.50
CA PHE A 19 3.88 10.95 7.04
C PHE A 19 5.21 10.46 6.47
N ASP A 20 5.39 10.69 5.17
CA ASP A 20 6.60 10.36 4.43
C ASP A 20 7.83 11.12 4.93
N ASP A 21 7.64 12.33 5.45
CA ASP A 21 8.65 13.13 6.13
C ASP A 21 9.22 12.46 7.39
N LYS A 22 8.39 11.71 8.12
CA LYS A 22 8.78 11.04 9.37
C LYS A 22 9.17 9.58 9.17
N ALA A 23 8.50 8.87 8.25
CA ALA A 23 8.67 7.44 8.02
C ALA A 23 8.78 7.11 6.53
N PRO A 24 9.79 7.63 5.81
CA PRO A 24 9.86 7.56 4.36
C PRO A 24 9.89 6.13 3.83
N LYS A 25 10.66 5.23 4.47
CA LYS A 25 10.78 3.83 4.04
C LYS A 25 9.47 3.05 4.22
N THR A 26 8.75 3.32 5.31
CA THR A 26 7.48 2.65 5.61
C THR A 26 6.39 3.11 4.65
N VAL A 27 6.30 4.43 4.42
CA VAL A 27 5.34 5.01 3.49
C VAL A 27 5.61 4.53 2.06
N ALA A 28 6.86 4.57 1.60
CA ALA A 28 7.24 4.03 0.29
C ALA A 28 6.84 2.56 0.16
N ASN A 29 7.20 1.71 1.12
CA ASN A 29 6.83 0.30 1.10
C ASN A 29 5.30 0.08 1.04
N PHE A 30 4.53 0.87 1.78
CA PHE A 30 3.06 0.79 1.74
C PHE A 30 2.51 1.17 0.36
N MET A 31 2.97 2.28 -0.22
CA MET A 31 2.54 2.74 -1.54
C MET A 31 2.93 1.75 -2.64
N ASP A 32 4.18 1.25 -2.63
CA ASP A 32 4.64 0.32 -3.67
C ASP A 32 3.83 -0.99 -3.66
N LEU A 33 3.43 -1.45 -2.48
CA LEU A 33 2.56 -2.62 -2.32
C LEU A 33 1.12 -2.32 -2.76
N ALA A 34 0.59 -1.14 -2.44
CA ALA A 34 -0.76 -0.74 -2.85
C ALA A 34 -0.87 -0.54 -4.37
N GLU A 35 0.12 0.07 -5.00
CA GLU A 35 0.17 0.29 -6.46
C GLU A 35 0.59 -0.97 -7.23
N GLY A 36 1.11 -1.99 -6.54
CA GLY A 36 1.59 -3.22 -7.15
C GLY A 36 2.89 -3.09 -7.94
N THR A 37 3.66 -2.03 -7.69
CA THR A 37 4.95 -1.78 -8.34
C THR A 37 6.08 -2.59 -7.73
N LYS A 38 5.88 -3.15 -6.53
CA LYS A 38 6.87 -3.97 -5.82
C LYS A 38 6.52 -5.45 -5.81
N GLU A 39 7.52 -6.28 -6.08
CA GLU A 39 7.42 -7.74 -5.95
C GLU A 39 7.24 -8.13 -4.47
N TRP A 40 6.28 -9.00 -4.20
CA TRP A 40 6.04 -9.58 -2.88
C TRP A 40 5.74 -11.08 -2.97
N THR A 41 5.94 -11.80 -1.87
CA THR A 41 5.65 -13.22 -1.78
C THR A 41 4.21 -13.44 -1.35
N ASP A 42 3.41 -14.06 -2.21
CA ASP A 42 2.02 -14.38 -1.92
C ASP A 42 1.94 -15.41 -0.76
N PRO A 43 1.24 -15.11 0.36
CA PRO A 43 1.21 -16.00 1.51
C PRO A 43 0.43 -17.29 1.26
N LYS A 44 -0.47 -17.31 0.26
CA LYS A 44 -1.27 -18.49 -0.11
C LYS A 44 -0.47 -19.43 -1.01
N THR A 45 0.27 -18.89 -1.97
CA THR A 45 0.97 -19.69 -2.99
C THR A 45 2.47 -19.82 -2.75
N ARG A 46 3.06 -18.96 -1.90
CA ARG A 46 4.51 -18.76 -1.68
C ARG A 46 5.30 -18.33 -2.91
N ASN A 47 4.61 -17.93 -3.98
CA ASN A 47 5.24 -17.43 -5.19
C ASN A 47 5.47 -15.92 -5.09
N LYS A 48 6.53 -15.45 -5.75
CA LYS A 48 6.76 -14.03 -5.98
C LYS A 48 5.78 -13.52 -7.03
N VAL A 49 5.10 -12.44 -6.72
CA VAL A 49 4.12 -11.79 -7.59
C VAL A 49 4.31 -10.27 -7.58
N THR A 50 3.94 -9.62 -8.67
CA THR A 50 3.99 -8.16 -8.82
C THR A 50 2.60 -7.69 -9.24
N ARG A 51 1.75 -7.47 -8.24
CA ARG A 51 0.37 -6.99 -8.34
C ARG A 51 0.02 -6.22 -7.07
N PRO A 52 -1.03 -5.38 -7.06
CA PRO A 52 -1.51 -4.74 -5.84
C PRO A 52 -1.68 -5.76 -4.71
N PHE A 53 -1.14 -5.45 -3.52
CA PHE A 53 -1.17 -6.33 -2.36
C PHE A 53 -2.53 -6.32 -1.65
N TYR A 54 -3.24 -5.19 -1.71
CA TYR A 54 -4.48 -4.95 -0.95
C TYR A 54 -5.76 -5.21 -1.75
N ASP A 55 -5.64 -5.63 -3.01
CA ASP A 55 -6.77 -5.99 -3.90
C ASP A 55 -7.13 -7.48 -3.84
#